data_AF-A0A822A2C7-F1
#
_entry.id   AF-A0A822A2C7-F1
#
_cell.length_a   1.000
_cell.length_b   1.000
_cell.length_c   1.000
_cell.angle_alpha   90.00
_cell.angle_beta   90.00
_cell.angle_gamma   90.00
#
_symmetry.space_group_name_H-M   'P 1'
#
loop_
_entity.id
_entity.type
_entity.pdbx_description
1 polymer ?
#
loop_
_entity_poly.entity_id
_entity_poly.type
_entity_poly.pdbx_seq_one_letter_code
_entity_poly.pdbx_strand_id
1 'polypeptide(L)'
;MLIGTMIAASDDLSFSGFGYAFLIINNFCTAAQGIIIKQKLINKEFNQYGLLFYNSLVVLGPAIVLAAFTDDLNKVWNYDGYSDVGFIMAFLLSSILGFLLNYSTMLCTHYNSPLTTTVVGACKNMFVTYLGMIIGGDYIYSHVNFLGLSI
;
A
#
# COMPACT_ATOMS: atom_id res chain seq x y z
N MET A 1 4.31 15.52 -8.90
CA MET A 1 3.14 14.68 -8.53
C MET A 1 1.92 14.91 -9.43
N LEU A 2 0.97 15.83 -9.18
CA LEU A 2 -0.30 15.90 -9.95
C LEU A 2 -0.11 16.02 -11.48
N ILE A 3 0.81 16.88 -11.91
CA ILE A 3 1.12 17.07 -13.33
C ILE A 3 1.84 15.83 -13.90
N GLY A 4 2.80 15.27 -13.15
CA GLY A 4 3.52 14.04 -13.53
C GLY A 4 2.59 12.82 -13.66
N THR A 5 1.64 12.65 -12.74
CA THR A 5 0.63 11.59 -12.84
C THR A 5 -0.34 11.79 -13.99
N MET A 6 -0.72 13.03 -14.33
CA MET A 6 -1.54 13.29 -15.52
C MET A 6 -0.80 12.97 -16.82
N ILE A 7 0.49 13.27 -16.88
CA ILE A 7 1.34 12.95 -18.04
C ILE A 7 1.54 11.44 -18.14
N ALA A 8 1.83 10.74 -17.03
CA ALA A 8 1.97 9.29 -17.01
C ALA A 8 0.64 8.57 -17.39
N ALA A 9 -0.50 9.06 -16.91
CA ALA A 9 -1.82 8.52 -17.24
C ALA A 9 -2.23 8.74 -18.70
N SER A 10 -1.66 9.75 -19.38
CA SER A 10 -2.02 10.06 -20.77
C SER A 10 -1.49 9.04 -21.78
N ASP A 11 -0.45 8.29 -21.43
CA ASP A 11 0.17 7.25 -22.25
C ASP A 11 -0.01 5.84 -21.60
N ASP A 12 -0.96 5.71 -20.68
CA ASP A 12 -1.26 4.45 -20.01
C ASP A 12 -2.01 3.50 -20.95
N LEU A 13 -1.33 2.43 -21.34
CA LEU A 13 -1.79 1.41 -22.27
C LEU A 13 -3.04 0.65 -21.77
N SER A 14 -3.40 0.80 -20.48
CA SER A 14 -4.42 0.03 -19.78
C SER A 14 -5.59 0.87 -19.23
N PHE A 15 -5.91 2.00 -19.89
CA PHE A 15 -6.95 2.93 -19.42
C PHE A 15 -8.32 2.25 -19.17
N SER A 16 -8.76 2.23 -17.91
CA SER A 16 -10.08 1.78 -17.48
C SER A 16 -10.73 2.80 -16.55
N GLY A 17 -11.81 3.44 -16.99
CA GLY A 17 -12.49 4.48 -16.20
C GLY A 17 -12.93 4.02 -14.79
N PHE A 18 -13.32 2.75 -14.66
CA PHE A 18 -13.63 2.16 -13.35
C PHE A 18 -12.39 2.05 -12.46
N GLY A 19 -11.23 1.65 -13.01
CA GLY A 19 -9.97 1.57 -12.26
C GLY A 19 -9.54 2.92 -11.69
N TYR A 20 -9.63 3.99 -12.50
CA TYR A 20 -9.33 5.35 -12.06
C TYR A 20 -10.30 5.85 -10.98
N ALA A 21 -11.59 5.51 -11.08
CA ALA A 21 -12.57 5.85 -10.03
C ALA A 21 -12.23 5.18 -8.68
N PHE A 22 -11.88 3.89 -8.69
CA PHE A 22 -11.43 3.19 -7.49
C PHE A 22 -10.14 3.78 -6.91
N LEU A 23 -9.21 4.23 -7.75
CA LEU A 23 -7.97 4.86 -7.33
C LEU A 23 -8.21 6.20 -6.60
N ILE A 24 -9.14 7.03 -7.09
CA ILE A 24 -9.53 8.27 -6.41
C ILE A 24 -10.16 7.97 -5.04
N ILE A 25 -11.09 7.00 -4.97
CA ILE A 25 -11.73 6.60 -3.72
C ILE A 25 -10.69 6.09 -2.71
N ASN A 26 -9.76 5.24 -3.17
CA ASN A 26 -8.67 4.72 -2.33
C ASN A 26 -7.80 5.85 -1.75
N ASN A 27 -7.41 6.83 -2.57
CA ASN A 27 -6.62 7.97 -2.12
C ASN A 27 -7.37 8.82 -1.09
N PHE A 28 -8.68 9.05 -1.30
CA PHE A 28 -9.52 9.76 -0.35
C PHE A 28 -9.60 9.04 1.00
N CYS A 29 -9.87 7.72 0.99
CA CYS A 29 -9.90 6.90 2.20
C CYS A 29 -8.54 6.91 2.94
N THR A 30 -7.44 6.80 2.20
CA THR A 30 -6.07 6.81 2.76
C THR A 30 -5.75 8.15 3.43
N ALA A 31 -6.11 9.27 2.79
CA ALA A 31 -5.94 10.60 3.36
C ALA A 31 -6.79 10.77 4.64
N ALA A 32 -8.06 10.35 4.61
CA ALA A 32 -8.96 10.38 5.77
C ALA A 32 -8.41 9.54 6.93
N GLN A 33 -7.91 8.33 6.66
CA GLN A 33 -7.29 7.46 7.66
C GLN A 33 -6.09 8.13 8.34
N GLY A 34 -5.20 8.78 7.58
CA GLY A 34 -4.04 9.48 8.13
C GLY A 34 -4.43 10.63 9.08
N ILE A 35 -5.49 11.38 8.74
CA ILE A 35 -6.02 12.46 9.58
C ILE A 35 -6.63 11.89 10.87
N ILE A 36 -7.45 10.84 10.78
CA ILE A 36 -8.10 10.20 11.93
C ILE A 36 -7.07 9.61 12.90
N ILE A 37 -6.04 8.92 12.37
CA ILE A 37 -4.94 8.38 13.19
C ILE A 37 -4.26 9.51 13.97
N LYS A 38 -3.94 10.62 13.31
CA LYS A 38 -3.29 11.75 13.98
C LYS A 38 -4.18 12.38 15.04
N GLN A 39 -5.47 12.56 14.75
CA GLN A 39 -6.43 13.12 15.70
C GLN A 39 -6.56 12.25 16.96
N LYS A 40 -6.68 10.92 16.79
CA LYS A 40 -6.75 9.97 17.91
C LYS A 40 -5.48 9.94 18.77
N LEU A 41 -4.31 10.13 18.14
CA LEU A 41 -3.04 10.22 18.85
C LEU A 41 -2.90 11.53 19.65
N ILE A 42 -3.37 12.67 19.09
CA ILE A 42 -3.34 13.98 19.77
C ILE A 42 -4.28 14.00 20.97
N ASN A 43 -5.47 13.41 20.85
CA ASN A 43 -6.45 13.33 21.94
C ASN A 43 -6.02 12.38 23.08
N LYS A 44 -4.87 11.68 22.94
CA LYS A 44 -4.36 10.65 23.87
C LYS A 44 -5.35 9.53 24.18
N GLU A 45 -6.36 9.32 23.32
CA GLU A 45 -7.38 8.28 23.51
C GLU A 45 -6.76 6.88 23.42
N PHE A 46 -5.68 6.72 22.65
CA PHE A 46 -5.00 5.44 22.46
C PHE A 46 -3.47 5.60 22.44
N ASN A 47 -2.78 4.63 23.04
CA ASN A 47 -1.34 4.45 22.83
C ASN A 47 -1.08 3.92 21.41
N GLN A 48 0.09 4.21 20.85
CA GLN A 48 0.44 3.89 19.46
C GLN A 48 0.23 2.39 19.13
N TYR A 49 0.68 1.52 20.02
CA TYR A 49 0.52 0.07 19.88
C TYR A 49 -0.95 -0.38 19.94
N GLY A 50 -1.76 0.27 20.76
CA GLY A 50 -3.20 -0.01 20.85
C GLY A 50 -3.92 0.35 19.56
N LEU A 51 -3.59 1.49 18.95
CA LEU A 51 -4.20 1.91 17.69
C LEU A 51 -3.89 0.95 16.54
N LEU A 52 -2.64 0.48 16.44
CA LEU A 52 -2.24 -0.55 15.48
C LEU A 52 -2.99 -1.85 15.71
N PHE A 53 -3.05 -2.32 16.96
CA PHE A 53 -3.73 -3.56 17.30
C PHE A 53 -5.22 -3.52 16.95
N TYR A 54 -5.93 -2.44 17.33
CA TYR A 54 -7.35 -2.29 17.01
C TYR A 54 -7.60 -2.16 15.51
N ASN A 55 -6.74 -1.46 14.77
CA ASN A 55 -6.85 -1.37 13.32
C ASN A 55 -6.75 -2.77 12.68
N SER A 56 -5.71 -3.54 13.01
CA SER A 56 -5.52 -4.89 12.49
C SER A 56 -6.65 -5.84 12.89
N LEU A 57 -7.13 -5.76 14.13
CA LEU A 57 -8.22 -6.63 14.62
C LEU A 57 -9.54 -6.34 13.90
N VAL A 58 -9.88 -5.06 13.70
CA VAL A 58 -11.13 -4.67 13.03
C VAL A 58 -11.09 -5.03 11.55
N VAL A 59 -9.93 -4.88 10.89
CA VAL A 59 -9.75 -5.24 9.48
C VAL A 59 -9.83 -6.76 9.25
N LEU A 60 -9.44 -7.58 10.23
CA LEU A 60 -9.45 -9.04 10.12
C LEU A 60 -10.84 -9.60 9.77
N GLY A 61 -11.90 -9.09 10.41
CA GLY A 61 -13.27 -9.57 10.18
C GLY A 61 -13.74 -9.41 8.73
N PRO A 62 -13.78 -8.16 8.20
CA PRO A 62 -14.12 -7.91 6.80
C PRO A 62 -13.20 -8.63 5.82
N ALA A 63 -11.90 -8.77 6.12
CA ALA A 63 -10.96 -9.47 5.25
C ALA A 63 -11.31 -10.96 5.10
N ILE A 64 -11.66 -11.64 6.20
CA ILE A 64 -12.07 -13.06 6.16
C ILE A 64 -13.38 -13.22 5.38
N VAL A 65 -14.35 -12.32 5.59
CA VAL A 65 -15.62 -12.35 4.87
C VAL A 65 -15.39 -12.17 3.37
N LEU A 66 -14.58 -11.19 2.97
CA LEU A 66 -14.23 -10.99 1.56
C LEU A 66 -13.50 -12.18 0.96
N ALA A 67 -12.51 -12.75 1.68
CA ALA A 67 -11.79 -13.94 1.23
C ALA A 67 -12.71 -15.15 1.00
N ALA A 68 -13.76 -15.29 1.82
CA ALA A 68 -14.79 -16.30 1.62
C ALA A 68 -15.67 -16.03 0.40
N PHE A 69 -16.03 -14.77 0.12
CA PHE A 69 -16.82 -14.41 -1.06
C PHE A 69 -16.04 -14.51 -2.39
N THR A 70 -14.71 -14.32 -2.37
CA THR A 70 -13.85 -14.33 -3.57
C THR A 70 -13.27 -15.71 -3.89
N ASP A 71 -13.66 -16.76 -3.14
CA ASP A 71 -13.15 -18.14 -3.26
C ASP A 71 -11.63 -18.27 -3.01
N ASP A 72 -10.99 -17.24 -2.46
CA ASP A 72 -9.56 -17.26 -2.20
C ASP A 72 -9.20 -18.27 -1.11
N LEU A 73 -10.11 -18.53 -0.15
CA LEU A 73 -9.93 -19.58 0.85
C LEU A 73 -9.77 -20.97 0.22
N ASN A 74 -10.50 -21.26 -0.85
CA ASN A 74 -10.41 -22.53 -1.57
C ASN A 74 -9.09 -22.63 -2.36
N LYS A 75 -8.64 -21.53 -2.96
CA LYS A 75 -7.34 -21.47 -3.66
C LYS A 75 -6.17 -21.64 -2.71
N VAL A 76 -6.26 -21.00 -1.53
CA VAL A 76 -5.33 -21.17 -0.43
C VAL A 76 -5.32 -22.65 -0.06
N TRP A 77 -6.44 -23.27 0.30
CA TRP A 77 -6.44 -24.68 0.72
C TRP A 77 -5.80 -25.67 -0.28
N ASN A 78 -5.97 -25.43 -1.58
CA ASN A 78 -5.45 -26.29 -2.64
C ASN A 78 -4.04 -25.91 -3.14
N TYR A 79 -3.34 -24.99 -2.47
CA TYR A 79 -1.99 -24.60 -2.88
C TYR A 79 -0.95 -25.67 -2.54
N ASP A 80 -0.37 -26.31 -3.53
CA ASP A 80 0.57 -27.43 -3.34
C ASP A 80 1.91 -27.03 -2.68
N GLY A 81 2.25 -25.74 -2.70
CA GLY A 81 3.54 -25.21 -2.25
C GLY A 81 3.68 -24.97 -0.74
N TYR A 82 2.70 -25.34 0.10
CA TYR A 82 2.76 -25.09 1.54
C TYR A 82 3.96 -25.68 2.26
N SER A 83 4.47 -26.81 1.75
CA SER A 83 5.58 -27.53 2.39
C SER A 83 6.95 -27.05 1.93
N ASP A 84 7.02 -26.12 0.96
CA ASP A 84 8.30 -25.56 0.53
C ASP A 84 8.84 -24.61 1.59
N VAL A 85 10.03 -24.95 2.10
CA VAL A 85 10.74 -24.16 3.11
C VAL A 85 11.09 -22.77 2.56
N GLY A 86 11.39 -22.66 1.25
CA GLY A 86 11.67 -21.39 0.60
C GLY A 86 10.46 -20.46 0.66
N PHE A 87 9.30 -20.96 0.25
CA PHE A 87 8.03 -20.24 0.33
C PHE A 87 7.68 -19.80 1.76
N ILE A 88 7.74 -20.70 2.75
CA ILE A 88 7.43 -20.37 4.16
C ILE A 88 8.36 -19.26 4.68
N MET A 89 9.66 -19.38 4.42
CA MET A 89 10.64 -18.38 4.86
C MET A 89 10.39 -17.01 4.22
N ALA A 90 10.13 -16.97 2.91
CA ALA A 90 9.80 -15.73 2.21
C ALA A 90 8.47 -15.12 2.71
N PHE A 91 7.47 -15.96 2.98
CA PHE A 91 6.17 -15.54 3.51
C PHE A 91 6.29 -14.93 4.92
N LEU A 92 7.04 -15.58 5.83
CA LEU A 92 7.30 -15.06 7.17
C LEU A 92 8.08 -13.75 7.12
N LEU A 93 9.13 -13.69 6.28
CA LEU A 93 9.93 -12.48 6.12
C LEU A 93 9.07 -11.31 5.59
N SER A 94 8.24 -11.57 4.58
CA SER A 94 7.31 -10.59 4.03
C SER A 94 6.32 -10.08 5.08
N SER A 95 5.80 -10.97 5.93
CA SER A 95 4.89 -10.62 7.02
C SER A 95 5.55 -9.71 8.05
N ILE A 96 6.80 -9.99 8.44
CA ILE A 96 7.58 -9.17 9.38
C ILE A 96 7.87 -7.79 8.77
N LEU A 97 8.29 -7.73 7.51
CA LEU A 97 8.55 -6.47 6.81
C LEU A 97 7.28 -5.64 6.64
N GLY A 98 6.14 -6.28 6.35
CA GLY A 98 4.83 -5.63 6.26
C GLY A 98 4.39 -5.01 7.59
N PHE A 99 4.60 -5.73 8.70
CA PHE A 99 4.36 -5.17 10.04
C PHE A 99 5.30 -3.98 10.32
N LEU A 100 6.59 -4.12 10.03
CA LEU A 100 7.58 -3.06 10.26
C LEU A 100 7.26 -1.79 9.45
N LEU A 101 6.79 -1.95 8.21
CA LEU A 101 6.37 -0.85 7.35
C LEU A 101 5.15 -0.12 7.92
N ASN A 102 4.12 -0.86 8.37
CA ASN A 102 2.93 -0.27 8.99
C ASN A 102 3.27 0.46 10.29
N TYR A 103 4.10 -0.15 11.13
CA TYR A 103 4.60 0.48 12.36
C TYR A 103 5.37 1.76 12.07
N SER A 104 6.34 1.73 11.14
CA SER A 104 7.14 2.89 10.77
C SER A 104 6.29 4.03 10.19
N THR A 105 5.27 3.70 9.38
CA THR A 105 4.34 4.70 8.83
C THR A 105 3.50 5.37 9.91
N MET A 106 3.03 4.59 10.89
CA MET A 106 2.28 5.14 12.01
C MET A 106 3.16 5.99 12.93
N LEU A 107 4.41 5.56 13.16
CA LEU A 107 5.39 6.29 13.95
C LEU A 107 5.77 7.62 13.27
N CYS A 108 5.95 7.60 11.95
CA CYS A 108 6.16 8.81 11.13
C CYS A 108 4.95 9.76 11.27
N THR A 109 3.72 9.25 11.18
CA THR A 109 2.50 10.05 11.39
C THR A 109 2.40 10.60 12.82
N HIS A 110 2.90 9.86 13.81
CA HIS A 110 2.89 10.31 15.19
C HIS A 110 3.85 11.48 15.41
N TYR A 111 5.12 11.33 15.03
CA TYR A 111 6.13 12.36 15.25
C TYR A 111 6.02 13.54 14.27
N ASN A 112 5.57 13.26 13.05
CA ASN A 112 5.44 14.26 11.99
C ASN A 112 3.95 14.56 11.69
N SER A 113 3.67 15.36 10.68
CA SER A 113 2.29 15.58 10.22
C SER A 113 1.80 14.45 9.29
N PRO A 114 0.48 14.24 9.14
CA PRO A 114 -0.06 13.35 8.10
C PRO A 114 0.40 13.76 6.70
N LEU A 115 0.46 15.07 6.44
CA LEU A 115 0.89 15.63 5.16
C LEU A 115 2.34 15.22 4.83
N THR A 116 3.27 15.38 5.76
CA THR A 116 4.67 14.98 5.56
C THR A 116 4.81 13.46 5.40
N THR A 117 4.01 12.66 6.10
CA THR A 117 3.98 11.20 5.92
C THR A 117 3.53 10.82 4.50
N THR A 118 2.54 11.54 3.93
CA THR A 118 2.13 11.30 2.54
C THR A 118 3.23 11.66 1.53
N VAL A 119 4.01 12.72 1.77
CA VAL A 119 5.16 13.08 0.91
C VAL A 119 6.25 12.01 0.98
N VAL A 120 6.62 11.54 2.18
CA VAL A 120 7.60 10.46 2.36
C VAL A 120 7.10 9.17 1.70
N GLY A 121 5.81 8.87 1.80
CA GLY A 121 5.17 7.76 1.10
C GLY A 121 5.28 7.87 -0.42
N ALA A 122 5.11 9.07 -0.99
CA ALA A 122 5.30 9.31 -2.42
C ALA A 122 6.76 9.10 -2.84
N CYS A 123 7.74 9.59 -2.06
CA CYS A 123 9.15 9.31 -2.30
C CYS A 123 9.44 7.81 -2.25
N LYS A 124 8.91 7.09 -1.26
CA LYS A 124 9.03 5.63 -1.16
C LYS A 124 8.54 4.95 -2.44
N ASN A 125 7.35 5.33 -2.92
CA ASN A 125 6.78 4.75 -4.13
C ASN A 125 7.65 5.03 -5.36
N MET A 126 8.19 6.25 -5.50
CA MET A 126 9.13 6.61 -6.56
C MET A 126 10.35 5.67 -6.56
N PHE A 127 11.00 5.49 -5.42
CA PHE A 127 12.15 4.57 -5.29
C PHE A 127 11.80 3.13 -5.66
N VAL A 128 10.65 2.62 -5.18
CA VAL A 128 10.18 1.27 -5.49
C VAL A 128 9.94 1.11 -7.00
N THR A 129 9.36 2.10 -7.66
CA THR A 129 9.14 2.06 -9.13
C THR A 129 10.47 2.03 -9.89
N TYR A 130 11.45 2.85 -9.52
CA TYR A 130 12.78 2.81 -10.18
C TYR A 130 13.49 1.48 -9.97
N LEU A 131 13.47 0.94 -8.74
CA LEU A 131 14.03 -0.38 -8.47
C LEU A 131 13.27 -1.48 -9.25
N GLY A 132 11.95 -1.39 -9.33
CA GLY A 132 11.11 -2.30 -10.10
C GLY A 132 11.42 -2.28 -11.60
N MET A 133 11.70 -1.11 -12.18
CA MET A 133 12.13 -1.00 -13.59
C MET A 133 13.50 -1.65 -13.84
N ILE A 134 14.43 -1.58 -12.88
CA ILE A 134 15.79 -2.15 -13.02
C ILE A 134 15.78 -3.68 -12.81
N ILE A 135 15.02 -4.17 -11.84
CA ILE A 135 15.04 -5.57 -11.41
C ILE A 135 13.98 -6.40 -12.13
N GLY A 136 12.81 -5.82 -12.41
CA GLY A 136 11.63 -6.54 -12.87
C GLY A 136 11.61 -6.91 -14.35
N GLY A 137 12.46 -6.30 -15.20
CA GLY A 137 12.59 -6.66 -16.62
C GLY A 137 11.38 -6.38 -17.53
N ASP A 138 10.18 -6.19 -16.96
CA ASP A 138 8.91 -6.03 -17.68
C ASP A 138 8.56 -4.57 -18.04
N TYR A 139 9.48 -3.62 -17.83
CA TYR A 139 9.23 -2.22 -18.14
C TYR A 139 9.48 -1.90 -19.62
N ILE A 140 8.39 -1.69 -20.37
CA ILE A 140 8.45 -1.17 -21.73
C ILE A 140 8.65 0.35 -21.65
N TYR A 141 9.83 0.80 -22.08
CA TYR A 141 10.21 2.20 -21.98
C TYR A 141 9.41 3.09 -22.94
N SER A 142 8.60 4.00 -22.38
CA SER A 142 8.06 5.16 -23.08
C SER A 142 8.66 6.45 -22.49
N HIS A 143 9.05 7.37 -23.37
CA HIS A 143 9.58 8.69 -22.97
C HIS A 143 8.57 9.50 -22.14
N VAL A 144 7.27 9.33 -22.40
CA VAL A 144 6.20 10.06 -21.70
C VAL A 144 6.01 9.51 -20.28
N ASN A 145 6.02 8.19 -20.12
CA ASN A 145 5.91 7.54 -18.81
C ASN A 145 7.14 7.81 -17.94
N PHE A 146 8.34 7.78 -18.52
CA PHE A 146 9.58 8.10 -17.80
C PHE A 146 9.63 9.56 -17.33
N LEU A 147 9.20 10.50 -18.16
CA LEU A 147 9.09 11.92 -17.77
C LEU A 147 7.99 12.14 -16.72
N GLY A 148 6.85 11.47 -16.85
CA GLY A 148 5.76 11.54 -15.88
C GLY A 148 6.16 11.01 -14.49
N LEU A 149 6.94 9.93 -14.43
CA LEU A 149 7.48 9.38 -13.17
C LEU A 149 8.54 10.27 -12.51
N SER A 150 9.20 11.13 -13.30
CA SER A 150 10.28 11.99 -12.81
C SER A 150 9.80 13.34 -12.25
N ILE A 151 8.50 13.69 -12.40
CA ILE A 151 7.88 15.01 -12.06
C ILE A 151 6.89 14.92 -10.88
#